data_AF-A0ABD4A7F3-F1
#
_entry.id   AF-A0ABD4A7F3-F1
#
_cell.length_a   1.000
_cell.length_b   1.000
_cell.length_c   1.000
_cell.angle_alpha   90.00
_cell.angle_beta   90.00
_cell.angle_gamma   90.00
#
_symmetry.space_group_name_H-M   'P 1'
#
loop_
_entity.id
_entity.type
_entity.pdbx_description
1 polymer ?
#
loop_
_entity_poly.entity_id
_entity_poly.type
_entity_poly.pdbx_seq_one_letter_code
_entity_poly.pdbx_strand_id
1 'polypeptide(L)' 'MREEGFEKGLEMGIEKGIEKGIEKGKMEEKRNLAAELLREGFSVEKVAKMVKLSLDEVKEIDASIHFNRPES' A
#
# COMPACT_ATOMS: atom_id res chain seq x y z
N MET A 1 21.78 -26.43 -26.88
CA MET A 1 21.00 -25.17 -27.03
C MET A 1 19.60 -25.38 -26.47
N ARG A 2 19.45 -25.50 -25.15
CA ARG A 2 18.14 -25.62 -24.46
C ARG A 2 18.14 -25.02 -23.05
N GLU A 3 19.27 -24.55 -22.55
CA GLU A 3 19.39 -23.96 -21.20
C GLU A 3 19.05 -22.46 -21.19
N GLU A 4 19.42 -21.71 -22.23
CA GLU A 4 19.22 -20.25 -22.29
C GLU A 4 17.76 -19.78 -22.26
N GLY A 5 16.83 -20.62 -22.73
CA GLY A 5 15.40 -20.30 -22.75
C GLY A 5 14.74 -20.41 -21.37
N PHE A 6 15.29 -21.24 -20.48
CA PHE A 6 14.74 -21.48 -19.15
C PHE A 6 15.20 -20.41 -18.15
N GLU A 7 16.48 -20.02 -18.21
CA GLU A 7 17.03 -18.95 -17.37
C GLU A 7 16.36 -17.59 -17.68
N LYS A 8 16.21 -17.23 -18.96
CA LYS A 8 15.54 -15.96 -19.33
C LYS A 8 14.07 -15.90 -18.93
N GLY A 9 13.37 -17.03 -18.95
CA GLY A 9 11.96 -17.11 -18.54
C GLY A 9 11.78 -16.94 -17.03
N LEU A 10 12.70 -17.50 -16.24
CA LEU A 10 12.68 -17.40 -14.78
C LEU A 10 13.04 -15.99 -14.32
N GLU A 11 14.08 -15.40 -14.91
CA GLU A 11 14.56 -14.06 -14.56
C GLU A 11 13.49 -13.00 -14.84
N MET A 12 12.87 -13.00 -16.03
CA MET A 12 11.76 -12.09 -16.35
C MET A 12 10.51 -12.30 -15.50
N GLY A 13 10.22 -13.54 -15.09
CA GLY A 13 9.07 -13.85 -14.24
C GLY A 13 9.23 -13.35 -12.80
N ILE A 14 10.43 -13.54 -12.24
CA ILE A 14 10.80 -13.07 -10.91
C ILE A 14 10.87 -11.55 -10.89
N GLU A 15 11.53 -10.93 -11.87
CA GLU A 15 11.72 -9.48 -11.90
C GLU A 15 10.37 -8.74 -12.02
N LYS A 16 9.48 -9.17 -12.94
CA LYS A 16 8.13 -8.58 -13.07
C LYS A 16 7.22 -8.88 -11.87
N GLY A 17 7.38 -10.04 -11.24
CA GLY A 17 6.61 -10.43 -10.06
C GLY A 17 7.02 -9.63 -8.82
N ILE A 18 8.32 -9.48 -8.60
CA ILE A 18 8.90 -8.72 -7.49
C ILE A 18 8.66 -7.23 -7.68
N GLU A 19 8.85 -6.68 -8.86
CA GLU A 19 8.65 -5.25 -9.11
C GLU A 19 7.20 -4.83 -8.88
N LYS A 20 6.23 -5.57 -9.44
CA LYS A 20 4.80 -5.33 -9.20
C LYS A 20 4.38 -5.62 -7.76
N GLY A 21 4.98 -6.61 -7.11
CA GLY A 21 4.71 -6.96 -5.72
C GLY A 21 5.23 -5.91 -4.73
N ILE A 22 6.45 -5.41 -4.95
CA ILE A 22 7.06 -4.35 -4.14
C ILE A 22 6.34 -3.03 -4.34
N GLU A 23 5.96 -2.69 -5.57
CA GLU A 23 5.28 -1.42 -5.86
C GLU A 23 3.86 -1.37 -5.27
N LYS A 24 3.10 -2.47 -5.41
CA LYS A 24 1.80 -2.62 -4.72
C LYS A 24 1.97 -2.64 -3.21
N GLY A 25 2.95 -3.39 -2.70
CA GLY A 25 3.25 -3.48 -1.27
C GLY A 25 3.55 -2.12 -0.67
N LYS A 26 4.42 -1.31 -1.29
CA LYS A 26 4.78 0.02 -0.79
C LYS A 26 3.59 0.99 -0.75
N MET A 27 2.70 0.95 -1.74
CA MET A 27 1.51 1.80 -1.78
C MET A 27 0.48 1.36 -0.74
N GLU A 28 0.27 0.05 -0.60
CA GLU A 28 -0.69 -0.53 0.34
C GLU A 28 -0.21 -0.40 1.80
N GLU A 29 1.09 -0.56 2.04
CA GLU A 29 1.71 -0.41 3.37
C GLU A 29 1.57 1.03 3.90
N LYS A 30 1.75 2.03 3.03
CA LYS A 30 1.48 3.44 3.40
C LYS A 30 0.02 3.66 3.78
N ARG A 31 -0.91 3.14 2.98
CA ARG A 31 -2.35 3.28 3.26
C ARG A 31 -2.76 2.53 4.52
N ASN A 32 -2.24 1.32 4.74
CA ASN A 32 -2.48 0.53 5.95
C ASN A 32 -1.90 1.19 7.19
N LEU A 33 -0.67 1.71 7.12
CA LEU A 33 -0.08 2.46 8.23
C LEU A 33 -0.90 3.70 8.56
N ALA A 34 -1.36 4.44 7.54
CA ALA A 34 -2.24 5.58 7.76
C ALA A 34 -3.57 5.17 8.41
N ALA A 35 -4.18 4.09 7.92
CA ALA A 35 -5.42 3.56 8.44
C ALA A 35 -5.31 3.05 9.88
N GLU A 36 -4.23 2.37 10.22
CA GLU A 36 -3.96 1.85 11.56
C GLU A 36 -3.78 2.99 12.56
N LEU A 37 -2.98 4.00 12.22
CA LEU A 37 -2.79 5.18 13.05
C LEU A 37 -4.11 5.95 13.26
N LEU A 38 -4.93 6.11 12.22
CA LEU A 38 -6.26 6.72 12.35
C LEU A 38 -7.16 5.92 13.29
N ARG A 39 -7.15 4.57 13.18
CA ARG A 39 -7.91 3.67 14.07
C ARG A 39 -7.43 3.70 15.52
N GLU A 40 -6.13 3.89 15.75
CA GLU A 40 -5.57 4.11 17.09
C GLU A 40 -5.97 5.46 17.70
N GLY A 41 -6.63 6.33 16.92
CA GLY A 41 -7.11 7.64 17.38
C GLY A 41 -6.12 8.78 17.12
N PHE A 42 -5.12 8.58 16.27
CA PHE A 42 -4.26 9.68 15.83
C PHE A 42 -5.01 10.61 14.88
N SER A 43 -4.76 11.91 15.00
CA SER A 43 -5.34 12.90 14.09
C SER A 43 -4.76 12.78 12.68
N VAL A 44 -5.60 13.01 11.67
CA VAL A 44 -5.26 13.05 10.23
C VAL A 44 -3.95 13.80 9.96
N GLU A 45 -3.73 14.94 10.63
CA GLU A 45 -2.52 15.76 10.45
C GLU A 45 -1.23 15.07 10.88
N LYS A 46 -1.31 14.31 11.99
CA LYS A 46 -0.15 13.61 12.55
C LYS A 46 0.15 12.37 11.70
N VAL A 47 -0.89 11.69 11.24
CA VAL A 47 -0.78 10.56 10.31
C VAL A 47 -0.18 10.99 8.97
N ALA A 48 -0.68 12.09 8.39
CA ALA A 48 -0.15 12.67 7.15
C ALA A 48 1.36 12.94 7.24
N LYS A 49 1.82 13.54 8.36
CA LYS A 49 3.25 13.76 8.61
C LYS A 49 4.05 12.48 8.80
N MET A 50 3.52 11.49 9.53
CA MET A 50 4.22 10.22 9.80
C MET A 50 4.39 9.37 8.53
N VAL A 51 3.32 9.22 7.77
CA VAL A 51 3.27 8.38 6.56
C VAL A 51 3.80 9.14 5.33
N LYS A 52 3.99 10.45 5.45
CA LYS A 52 4.35 11.37 4.35
C LYS A 52 3.30 11.33 3.23
N LEU A 53 2.04 11.34 3.62
CA LEU A 53 0.88 11.47 2.74
C LEU A 53 0.30 12.88 2.88
N SER A 54 -0.47 13.30 1.88
CA SER A 54 -1.24 14.54 1.94
C SER A 54 -2.40 14.40 2.93
N LEU A 55 -2.82 15.52 3.53
CA LEU A 55 -4.00 15.54 4.41
C LEU A 55 -5.24 14.98 3.69
N ASP A 56 -5.42 15.32 2.42
CA ASP A 56 -6.52 14.83 1.59
C ASP A 56 -6.48 13.31 1.45
N GLU A 57 -5.33 12.71 1.12
CA GLU A 57 -5.21 11.24 1.03
C GLU A 57 -5.51 10.56 2.36
N VAL A 58 -5.03 11.11 3.47
CA VAL A 58 -5.32 10.56 4.80
C VAL A 58 -6.80 10.72 5.14
N LYS A 59 -7.45 11.83 4.76
CA LYS A 59 -8.90 12.00 4.91
C LYS A 59 -9.69 11.02 4.06
N GLU A 60 -9.25 10.72 2.84
CA GLU A 60 -9.90 9.72 1.99
C GLU A 60 -9.77 8.32 2.60
N ILE A 61 -8.61 8.00 3.17
CA ILE A 61 -8.38 6.76 3.90
C ILE A 61 -9.28 6.70 5.14
N ASP A 62 -9.32 7.77 5.93
CA ASP A 62 -10.20 7.90 7.10
C ASP A 62 -11.68 7.72 6.74
N ALA A 63 -12.12 8.43 5.71
CA ALA A 63 -13.46 8.31 5.17
C ALA A 63 -13.75 6.89 4.70
N SER A 64 -12.81 6.21 4.03
CA SER A 64 -12.96 4.83 3.59
C SER A 64 -13.06 3.84 4.76
N ILE A 65 -12.39 4.12 5.88
CA ILE A 65 -12.45 3.30 7.11
C ILE A 65 -13.79 3.49 7.82
N HIS A 66 -14.26 4.73 7.91
CA HIS A 66 -15.50 5.07 8.59
C HIS A 66 -16.75 4.76 7.76
N PHE A 67 -16.69 4.88 6.43
CA PHE A 67 -17.79 4.58 5.51
C PHE A 67 -18.15 3.08 5.48
N ASN A 68 -17.21 2.19 5.83
CA ASN A 68 -17.46 0.76 5.93
C ASN A 68 -17.96 0.32 7.33
N ARG A 69 -18.27 1.25 8.24
CA ARG A 69 -19.20 0.93 9.34
C ARG A 69 -20.61 1.07 8.78
N PRO A 70 -21.35 -0.03 8.51
CA PRO A 70 -22.79 0.10 8.43
C PRO A 70 -23.23 0.75 9.74
N GLU A 71 -23.80 1.96 9.65
CA GLU A 71 -24.57 2.50 10.75
C GLU A 71 -25.64 1.45 11.10
N SER A 72 -25.70 1.15 12.39
CA SER A 72 -26.48 0.09 13.06
C SER A 72 -27.87 -0.18 12.49
#